data_AF-A0A1J3HG25-F1
#
_entry.id   AF-A0A1J3HG25-F1
#
_cell.length_a   1.000
_cell.length_b   1.000
_cell.length_c   1.000
_cell.angle_alpha   90.00
_cell.angle_beta   90.00
_cell.angle_gamma   90.00
#
_symmetry.space_group_name_H-M   'P 1'
#
loop_
_entity.id
_entity.type
_entity.pdbx_description
1 polymer ?
#
loop_
_entity_poly.entity_id
_entity_poly.type
_entity_poly.pdbx_seq_one_letter_code
_entity_poly.pdbx_strand_id
1 'polypeptide(L)'
;GFSIEAFTGLWDFAKLTASSGVMLCLENWYYMILIVMTGNLKDTKIAVDSLSICMSINGLELMIPIAFLAATGVRVANELGAGNGERARFAMIISVTQSFIIGITFSVIVVFLHDQIGWIFSSSEVVLKAVNDLSILLAFTIL
;
A
#
# COMPACT_ATOMS: atom_id res chain seq x y z
N GLY A 1 -35.76 2.95 -2.07
CA GLY A 1 -34.80 2.03 -1.46
C GLY A 1 -34.33 1.02 -2.49
N PHE A 2 -35.21 0.08 -2.88
CA PHE A 2 -34.95 -0.90 -3.94
C PHE A 2 -35.76 -0.54 -5.20
N SER A 3 -35.21 0.36 -6.04
CA SER A 3 -35.73 0.56 -7.40
C SER A 3 -34.92 -0.27 -8.39
N ILE A 4 -35.55 -0.69 -9.50
CA ILE A 4 -34.86 -1.35 -10.63
C ILE A 4 -33.78 -0.43 -11.21
N GLU A 5 -33.95 0.90 -11.15
CA GLU A 5 -32.89 1.84 -11.56
C GLU A 5 -31.59 1.65 -10.78
N ALA A 6 -31.63 1.18 -9.51
CA ALA A 6 -30.42 0.93 -8.72
C ALA A 6 -29.58 -0.24 -9.26
N PHE A 7 -30.16 -1.11 -10.09
CA PHE A 7 -29.46 -2.22 -10.74
C PHE A 7 -28.97 -1.88 -12.16
N THR A 8 -29.26 -0.67 -12.65
CA THR A 8 -28.74 -0.21 -13.94
C THR A 8 -27.27 0.18 -13.82
N GLY A 9 -26.43 -0.25 -14.77
CA GLY A 9 -24.98 0.07 -14.77
C GLY A 9 -24.09 -0.80 -13.87
N LEU A 10 -24.65 -1.80 -13.16
CA LEU A 10 -23.86 -2.73 -12.32
C LEU A 10 -22.81 -3.51 -13.09
N TRP A 11 -23.07 -3.85 -14.36
CA TRP A 11 -22.13 -4.60 -15.18
C TRP A 11 -20.85 -3.81 -15.48
N ASP A 12 -20.99 -2.52 -15.81
CA ASP A 12 -19.85 -1.65 -16.05
C ASP A 12 -19.05 -1.42 -14.76
N PHE A 13 -19.75 -1.26 -13.63
CA PHE A 13 -19.13 -1.16 -12.31
C PHE A 13 -18.39 -2.46 -11.92
N ALA A 14 -18.97 -3.63 -12.21
CA ALA A 14 -18.36 -4.93 -11.95
C ALA A 14 -17.10 -5.12 -12.80
N LYS A 15 -17.11 -4.70 -14.06
CA LYS A 15 -15.93 -4.73 -14.95
C LYS A 15 -14.79 -3.85 -14.43
N LEU A 16 -15.12 -2.65 -13.95
CA LEU A 16 -14.14 -1.74 -13.31
C LEU A 16 -13.58 -2.32 -12.01
N THR A 17 -14.44 -2.88 -11.17
CA THR A 17 -14.03 -3.52 -9.91
C THR A 17 -13.16 -4.76 -10.16
N ALA A 18 -13.48 -5.55 -11.19
CA ALA A 18 -12.67 -6.70 -11.58
C ALA A 18 -11.26 -6.28 -12.03
N SER A 19 -11.16 -5.23 -12.84
CA SER A 19 -9.87 -4.64 -13.22
C SER A 19 -9.06 -4.20 -12.01
N SER A 20 -9.69 -3.51 -11.05
CA SER A 20 -9.02 -3.04 -9.82
C SER A 20 -8.61 -4.20 -8.92
N GLY A 21 -9.45 -5.22 -8.80
CA GLY A 21 -9.15 -6.44 -8.03
C GLY A 21 -7.98 -7.21 -8.61
N VAL A 22 -7.92 -7.37 -9.94
CA VAL A 22 -6.78 -8.01 -10.62
C VAL A 22 -5.49 -7.23 -10.39
N MET A 23 -5.53 -5.89 -10.43
CA MET A 23 -4.37 -5.05 -10.14
C MET A 23 -3.80 -5.33 -8.74
N LEU A 24 -4.67 -5.34 -7.71
CA LEU A 24 -4.27 -5.61 -6.33
C LEU A 24 -3.73 -7.05 -6.15
N CYS A 25 -4.31 -8.02 -6.84
CA CYS A 25 -3.82 -9.41 -6.83
C CYS A 25 -2.43 -9.51 -7.46
N LEU A 26 -2.22 -8.84 -8.60
CA LEU A 26 -0.92 -8.83 -9.27
C LEU A 26 0.17 -8.19 -8.42
N GLU A 27 -0.16 -7.12 -7.68
CA GLU A 27 0.76 -6.50 -6.74
C GLU A 27 1.17 -7.46 -5.62
N ASN A 28 0.22 -8.17 -5.01
CA ASN A 28 0.53 -9.16 -3.97
C ASN A 28 1.34 -10.34 -4.52
N TRP A 29 0.99 -10.85 -5.71
CA TRP A 29 1.76 -11.92 -6.35
C TRP A 29 3.16 -11.47 -6.73
N TYR A 30 3.34 -10.23 -7.15
CA TYR A 30 4.64 -9.65 -7.43
C TYR A 30 5.56 -9.72 -6.20
N TYR A 31 5.09 -9.31 -5.02
CA TYR A 31 5.86 -9.45 -3.78
C TYR A 31 6.20 -10.90 -3.46
N MET A 32 5.26 -11.83 -3.67
CA MET A 32 5.50 -13.25 -3.41
C MET A 32 6.54 -13.85 -4.37
N ILE A 33 6.51 -13.46 -5.64
CA ILE A 33 7.50 -13.85 -6.65
C ILE A 33 8.88 -13.29 -6.27
N LEU A 34 8.98 -12.03 -5.83
CA LEU A 34 10.24 -11.44 -5.37
C LEU A 34 10.85 -12.24 -4.22
N ILE A 35 10.06 -12.65 -3.23
CA ILE A 35 10.53 -13.50 -2.12
C ILE A 35 11.07 -14.83 -2.65
N VAL A 36 10.33 -15.49 -3.54
CA VAL A 36 10.74 -16.78 -4.12
C VAL A 36 12.04 -16.64 -4.93
N MET A 37 12.18 -15.57 -5.73
CA MET A 37 13.40 -15.31 -6.49
C MET A 37 14.60 -15.03 -5.57
N THR A 38 14.39 -14.28 -4.50
CA THR A 38 15.39 -14.00 -3.47
C THR A 38 15.83 -15.28 -2.74
N GLY A 39 14.95 -16.28 -2.70
CA GLY A 39 15.21 -17.65 -2.27
C GLY A 39 16.39 -18.34 -2.98
N ASN A 40 16.72 -17.94 -4.21
CA ASN A 40 17.73 -18.59 -5.04
C ASN A 40 19.11 -17.89 -5.00
N LEU A 41 19.30 -16.87 -4.16
CA LEU A 41 20.58 -16.16 -3.99
C LEU A 41 21.58 -16.99 -3.17
N LYS A 42 22.88 -16.72 -3.31
CA LYS A 42 23.92 -17.44 -2.54
C LYS A 42 23.77 -17.26 -1.02
N ASP A 43 23.30 -16.09 -0.58
CA ASP A 43 23.02 -15.76 0.82
C ASP A 43 21.51 -15.76 1.12
N THR A 44 20.79 -16.79 0.62
CA THR A 44 19.32 -16.92 0.69
C THR A 44 18.73 -16.48 2.02
N LYS A 45 19.27 -16.98 3.14
CA LYS A 45 18.70 -16.72 4.47
C LYS A 45 18.72 -15.22 4.79
N ILE A 46 19.84 -14.54 4.54
CA ILE A 46 20.00 -13.12 4.83
C ILE A 46 19.14 -12.28 3.87
N ALA A 47 19.14 -12.62 2.59
CA ALA A 47 18.41 -11.90 1.56
C ALA A 47 16.89 -12.02 1.75
N VAL A 48 16.38 -13.23 2.02
CA VAL A 48 14.96 -13.46 2.28
C VAL A 48 14.52 -12.82 3.61
N ASP A 49 15.31 -12.96 4.68
CA ASP A 49 14.97 -12.37 5.98
C ASP A 49 14.91 -10.83 5.88
N SER A 50 15.92 -10.19 5.29
CA SER A 50 15.96 -8.73 5.13
C SER A 50 14.85 -8.20 4.24
N LEU A 51 14.58 -8.87 3.11
CA LEU A 51 13.48 -8.50 2.21
C LEU A 51 12.11 -8.67 2.89
N SER A 52 11.93 -9.75 3.66
CA SER A 52 10.67 -10.00 4.39
C SER A 52 10.41 -8.94 5.46
N ILE A 53 11.45 -8.46 6.15
CA ILE A 53 11.34 -7.34 7.09
C ILE A 53 10.90 -6.08 6.34
N CYS A 54 11.54 -5.75 5.22
CA CYS A 54 11.18 -4.56 4.43
C CYS A 54 9.73 -4.64 3.92
N MET A 55 9.31 -5.78 3.37
CA MET A 55 7.93 -6.00 2.93
C MET A 55 6.92 -5.93 4.08
N SER A 56 7.30 -6.37 5.28
CA SER A 56 6.43 -6.27 6.46
C SER A 56 6.21 -4.82 6.87
N ILE A 57 7.25 -3.99 6.83
CA ILE A 57 7.15 -2.55 7.09
C ILE A 57 6.28 -1.88 6.02
N ASN A 58 6.52 -2.18 4.74
CA ASN A 58 5.71 -1.68 3.63
C ASN A 58 4.23 -2.07 3.75
N GLY A 59 3.95 -3.33 4.13
CA GLY A 59 2.60 -3.83 4.33
C GLY A 59 1.86 -3.14 5.48
N LEU A 60 2.56 -2.80 6.58
CA LEU A 60 1.99 -2.04 7.69
C LEU A 60 1.63 -0.61 7.26
N GLU A 61 2.49 0.03 6.47
CA GLU A 61 2.24 1.37 5.95
C GLU A 61 1.04 1.37 4.99
N LEU A 62 0.99 0.46 4.02
CA LEU A 62 -0.05 0.36 2.99
C LEU A 62 -1.48 0.20 3.56
N MET A 63 -1.63 -0.28 4.79
CA MET A 63 -2.94 -0.35 5.45
C MET A 63 -3.57 1.03 5.67
N ILE A 64 -2.75 2.06 5.87
CA ILE A 64 -3.22 3.43 6.09
C ILE A 64 -3.89 4.01 4.82
N PRO A 65 -3.22 4.07 3.64
CA PRO A 65 -3.85 4.55 2.43
C PRO A 65 -5.04 3.68 1.98
N ILE A 66 -5.03 2.36 2.23
CA ILE A 66 -6.19 1.49 1.97
C ILE A 66 -7.40 1.92 2.84
N ALA A 67 -7.18 2.24 4.11
CA ALA A 67 -8.24 2.72 4.99
C ALA A 67 -8.83 4.05 4.50
N PHE A 68 -7.98 4.99 4.07
CA PHE A 68 -8.43 6.24 3.47
C PHE A 68 -9.18 6.02 2.16
N LEU A 69 -8.71 5.12 1.30
CA LEU A 69 -9.39 4.77 0.05
C LEU A 69 -10.80 4.26 0.31
N ALA A 70 -10.98 3.36 1.29
CA ALA A 70 -12.28 2.84 1.67
C ALA A 70 -13.21 3.94 2.24
N ALA A 71 -12.70 4.76 3.17
CA ALA A 71 -13.48 5.84 3.78
C ALA A 71 -13.91 6.91 2.77
N THR A 72 -12.98 7.32 1.90
CA THR A 72 -13.24 8.29 0.84
C THR A 72 -14.16 7.71 -0.22
N GLY A 73 -14.05 6.43 -0.56
CA GLY A 73 -14.98 5.74 -1.46
C GLY A 73 -16.43 5.86 -1.00
N VAL A 74 -16.70 5.61 0.28
CA VAL A 74 -18.05 5.77 0.87
C VAL A 74 -18.50 7.24 0.82
N ARG A 75 -17.61 8.18 1.18
CA ARG A 75 -17.92 9.62 1.17
C ARG A 75 -18.27 10.12 -0.24
N VAL A 76 -17.48 9.74 -1.22
CA VAL A 76 -17.65 10.09 -2.63
C VAL A 76 -18.92 9.48 -3.19
N ALA A 77 -19.19 8.20 -2.92
CA ALA A 77 -20.42 7.53 -3.34
C ALA A 77 -21.66 8.24 -2.80
N ASN A 78 -21.63 8.68 -1.54
CA ASN A 78 -22.76 9.36 -0.92
C ASN A 78 -22.98 10.79 -1.48
N GLU A 79 -21.90 11.56 -1.72
CA GLU A 79 -22.01 12.89 -2.32
C GLU A 79 -22.44 12.83 -3.80
N LEU A 80 -21.96 11.84 -4.57
CA LEU A 80 -22.43 11.58 -5.93
C LEU A 80 -23.90 11.16 -5.94
N GLY A 81 -24.32 10.29 -5.01
CA GLY A 81 -25.72 9.89 -4.85
C GLY A 81 -26.66 11.05 -4.48
N ALA A 82 -26.14 12.09 -3.82
CA ALA A 82 -26.86 13.33 -3.54
C ALA A 82 -26.84 14.35 -4.69
N GLY A 83 -26.22 14.02 -5.84
CA GLY A 83 -26.09 14.91 -7.00
C GLY A 83 -25.02 16.00 -6.83
N ASN A 84 -24.14 15.91 -5.82
CA ASN A 84 -23.15 16.92 -5.52
C ASN A 84 -21.73 16.51 -5.96
N GLY A 85 -21.46 16.65 -7.26
CA GLY A 85 -20.16 16.31 -7.85
C GLY A 85 -18.98 17.16 -7.35
N GLU A 86 -19.23 18.41 -6.96
CA GLU A 86 -18.19 19.31 -6.44
C GLU A 86 -17.67 18.83 -5.08
N ARG A 87 -18.57 18.44 -4.17
CA ARG A 87 -18.20 17.85 -2.87
C ARG A 87 -17.54 16.49 -3.00
N ALA A 88 -17.99 15.68 -3.96
CA ALA A 88 -17.33 14.40 -4.26
C ALA A 88 -15.87 14.62 -4.71
N ARG A 89 -15.62 15.57 -5.62
CA ARG A 89 -14.27 15.92 -6.06
C ARG A 89 -13.42 16.49 -4.92
N PHE A 90 -13.99 17.36 -4.10
CA PHE A 90 -13.30 17.89 -2.93
C PHE A 90 -12.87 16.79 -1.96
N ALA A 91 -13.76 15.83 -1.66
CA ALA A 91 -13.43 14.69 -0.80
C ALA A 91 -12.26 13.86 -1.35
N MET A 92 -12.22 13.61 -2.66
CA MET A 92 -11.08 12.94 -3.32
C MET A 92 -9.78 13.72 -3.16
N ILE A 93 -9.78 15.04 -3.43
CA ILE A 93 -8.58 15.87 -3.34
C ILE A 93 -8.00 15.87 -1.92
N ILE A 94 -8.87 16.03 -0.91
CA ILE A 94 -8.45 16.02 0.49
C ILE A 94 -7.86 14.66 0.86
N SER A 95 -8.50 13.55 0.46
CA SER A 95 -7.99 12.21 0.75
C SER A 95 -6.62 11.96 0.13
N VAL A 96 -6.43 12.31 -1.15
CA VAL A 96 -5.15 12.11 -1.84
C VAL A 96 -4.05 12.97 -1.20
N THR A 97 -4.36 14.23 -0.91
CA THR A 97 -3.41 15.15 -0.27
C THR A 97 -2.99 14.63 1.11
N GLN A 98 -3.95 14.13 1.91
CA GLN A 98 -3.67 13.60 3.24
C GLN A 98 -2.84 12.31 3.17
N SER A 99 -3.21 11.37 2.29
CA SER A 99 -2.42 10.14 2.09
C SER A 99 -0.99 10.45 1.66
N PHE A 100 -0.80 11.44 0.77
CA PHE A 100 0.53 11.85 0.32
C PHE A 100 1.37 12.47 1.45
N ILE A 101 0.79 13.32 2.29
CA ILE A 101 1.49 13.89 3.46
C ILE A 101 1.90 12.78 4.44
N ILE A 102 1.03 11.81 4.67
CA ILE A 102 1.31 10.66 5.54
C ILE A 102 2.45 9.82 4.94
N GLY A 103 2.40 9.50 3.64
CA GLY A 103 3.45 8.76 2.94
C GLY A 103 4.82 9.44 3.03
N ILE A 104 4.89 10.76 2.79
CA ILE A 104 6.12 11.54 3.01
C ILE A 104 6.60 11.42 4.46
N THR A 105 5.69 11.52 5.42
CA THR A 105 6.04 11.45 6.84
C THR A 105 6.66 10.09 7.18
N PHE A 106 6.06 8.98 6.74
CA PHE A 106 6.60 7.64 6.95
C PHE A 106 7.90 7.40 6.19
N SER A 107 8.00 7.84 4.94
CA SER A 107 9.22 7.76 4.14
C SER A 107 10.40 8.45 4.84
N VAL A 108 10.17 9.67 5.35
CA VAL A 108 11.15 10.42 6.14
C VAL A 108 11.53 9.67 7.43
N ILE A 109 10.55 9.12 8.16
CA ILE A 109 10.82 8.33 9.37
C ILE A 109 11.69 7.10 9.06
N VAL A 110 11.40 6.38 7.97
CA VAL A 110 12.18 5.20 7.56
C VAL A 110 13.62 5.59 7.20
N VAL A 111 13.83 6.71 6.51
CA VAL A 111 15.18 7.22 6.22
C VAL A 111 15.92 7.61 7.50
N PHE A 112 15.27 8.28 8.46
CA PHE A 112 15.93 8.70 9.70
C PHE A 112 16.19 7.54 10.66
N LEU A 113 15.33 6.54 10.70
CA LEU A 113 15.43 5.38 11.59
C LEU A 113 16.02 4.15 10.90
N HIS A 114 16.60 4.28 9.70
CA HIS A 114 17.08 3.17 8.88
C HIS A 114 18.02 2.19 9.62
N ASP A 115 18.89 2.71 10.49
CA ASP A 115 19.80 1.88 11.31
C ASP A 115 19.09 1.14 12.46
N GLN A 116 17.91 1.59 12.86
CA GLN A 116 17.18 1.12 14.05
C GLN A 116 15.95 0.27 13.71
N ILE A 117 15.28 0.50 12.57
CA ILE A 117 14.03 -0.18 12.20
C ILE A 117 14.16 -1.71 12.16
N GLY A 118 15.31 -2.24 11.75
CA GLY A 118 15.55 -3.67 11.66
C GLY A 118 15.62 -4.38 13.03
N TRP A 119 15.96 -3.65 14.10
CA TRP A 119 16.19 -4.22 15.43
C TRP A 119 14.91 -4.77 16.06
N ILE A 120 13.74 -4.28 15.64
CA ILE A 120 12.44 -4.76 16.10
C ILE A 120 12.17 -6.19 15.60
N PHE A 121 12.77 -6.56 14.46
CA PHE A 121 12.47 -7.83 13.77
C PHE A 121 13.60 -8.86 13.89
N SER A 122 14.85 -8.43 14.07
CA SER A 122 16.01 -9.33 14.13
C SER A 122 17.11 -8.78 15.02
N SER A 123 17.88 -9.69 15.62
CA SER A 123 19.09 -9.36 16.40
C SER A 123 20.38 -9.74 15.65
N SER A 124 20.28 -10.23 14.41
CA SER A 124 21.44 -10.65 13.62
C SER A 124 22.06 -9.47 12.88
N GLU A 125 23.30 -9.12 13.20
CA GLU A 125 24.02 -7.98 12.60
C GLU A 125 24.08 -8.04 11.07
N VAL A 126 24.25 -9.23 10.49
CA VAL A 126 24.28 -9.43 9.04
C VAL A 126 22.93 -9.16 8.38
N VAL A 127 21.82 -9.48 9.05
CA VAL A 127 20.46 -9.17 8.56
C VAL A 127 20.17 -7.68 8.71
N LEU A 128 20.55 -7.09 9.85
CA LEU A 128 20.38 -5.66 10.10
C LEU A 128 21.12 -4.81 9.06
N LYS A 129 22.34 -5.21 8.68
CA LYS A 129 23.09 -4.52 7.62
C LYS A 129 22.40 -4.63 6.26
N ALA A 130 21.88 -5.80 5.91
CA ALA A 130 21.13 -5.98 4.66
C ALA A 130 19.82 -5.18 4.64
N VAL A 131 19.09 -5.11 5.76
CA VAL A 131 17.90 -4.24 5.90
C VAL A 131 18.29 -2.78 5.73
N ASN A 132 19.42 -2.37 6.31
CA ASN A 132 19.94 -1.01 6.18
C ASN A 132 20.20 -0.64 4.71
N ASP A 133 20.88 -1.51 3.96
CA ASP A 133 21.14 -1.31 2.53
C ASP A 133 19.85 -1.21 1.69
N LEU A 134 18.77 -1.88 2.13
CA LEU A 134 17.44 -1.81 1.50
C LEU A 134 16.58 -0.63 1.98
N SER A 135 16.96 0.06 3.06
CA SER A 135 16.12 1.04 3.74
C SER A 135 15.80 2.26 2.87
N ILE A 136 16.75 2.69 2.04
CA ILE A 136 16.54 3.77 1.08
C ILE A 136 15.51 3.35 0.03
N LEU A 137 15.64 2.12 -0.50
CA LEU A 137 14.67 1.59 -1.47
C LEU A 137 13.27 1.45 -0.86
N LEU A 138 13.20 1.01 0.39
CA LEU A 138 11.96 0.93 1.16
C LEU A 138 11.32 2.31 1.33
N ALA A 139 12.09 3.33 1.69
CA ALA A 139 11.58 4.70 1.81
C ALA A 139 11.01 5.25 0.50
N PHE A 140 11.62 4.92 -0.64
CA PHE A 140 11.07 5.26 -1.95
C PHE A 140 9.83 4.45 -2.32
N THR A 141 9.70 3.21 -1.83
CA THR A 141 8.53 2.37 -2.08
C THR A 141 7.31 2.82 -1.29
N ILE A 142 7.52 3.41 -0.11
CA ILE A 142 6.47 3.98 0.76
C ILE A 142 5.89 5.29 0.20
N LEU A 143 6.67 6.03 -0.61
CA LEU A 143 6.26 7.34 -1.15
C LEU A 143 5.47 7.20 -2.46
#